data_AF-A0A2E4HEM6-F1
#
_entry.id   AF-A0A2E4HEM6-F1
#
_cell.length_a   1.000
_cell.length_b   1.000
_cell.length_c   1.000
_cell.angle_alpha   90.00
_cell.angle_beta   90.00
_cell.angle_gamma   90.00
#
_symmetry.space_group_name_H-M   'P 1'
#
loop_
_entity.id
_entity.type
_entity.pdbx_description
1 polymer ?
#
loop_
_entity_poly.entity_id
_entity_poly.type
_entity_poly.pdbx_seq_one_letter_code
_entity_poly.pdbx_strand_id
1 'polypeptide(L)'
;AGARGEELSFLLHSAQYFRKWNPKKAQNILMTISALYPKNIEVLKTLGYQLDRFGMTQERVALATHLISLAPNEIQFYRDLALAYQDNGQYQEAFSIYKQLLNNQIKGLDFEPLKETLENELLHLLAFHKSKVRYQDLPNELLDVRFKKDRRLVFEWVDPAMAFEIQFVNPNAKYFKWTHTKWEQLARIQEEYSKGYTLQEFALDEAPPGEWLINIESLEIEKTTTPKYLKYTIYEQYATPNQTKTVKIIDLNEQSQKVTLGKITLN
;
A
#
# COMPACT_ATOMS: atom_id res chain seq x y z
N ALA A 1 -0.96 16.65 -22.17
CA ALA A 1 -1.19 15.68 -21.07
C ALA A 1 -0.69 14.27 -21.41
N GLY A 2 -0.63 13.87 -22.69
CA GLY A 2 -0.24 12.52 -23.11
C GLY A 2 1.19 12.07 -22.81
N ALA A 3 2.18 12.95 -22.98
CA ALA A 3 3.60 12.59 -22.81
C ALA A 3 4.02 12.17 -21.38
N ARG A 4 3.23 12.52 -20.35
CA ARG A 4 3.62 12.31 -18.94
C ARG A 4 3.42 10.87 -18.46
N GLY A 5 2.38 10.18 -18.95
CA GLY A 5 2.12 8.78 -18.59
C GLY A 5 3.11 7.81 -19.23
N GLU A 6 3.39 8.01 -20.52
CA GLU A 6 4.36 7.20 -21.26
C GLU A 6 5.79 7.37 -20.70
N GLU A 7 6.17 8.60 -20.36
CA GLU A 7 7.47 8.88 -19.73
C GLU A 7 7.59 8.18 -18.36
N LEU A 8 6.56 8.24 -17.51
CA LEU A 8 6.57 7.55 -16.23
C LEU A 8 6.70 6.04 -16.41
N SER A 9 5.88 5.42 -17.26
CA SER A 9 5.94 3.99 -17.54
C SER A 9 7.33 3.58 -18.05
N PHE A 10 7.91 4.35 -18.98
CA PHE A 10 9.25 4.12 -19.48
C PHE A 10 10.32 4.16 -18.37
N LEU A 11 10.26 5.15 -17.47
CA LEU A 11 11.21 5.27 -16.35
C LEU A 11 11.05 4.10 -15.37
N LEU A 12 9.82 3.69 -15.04
CA LEU A 12 9.55 2.56 -14.14
C LEU A 12 10.04 1.24 -14.72
N HIS A 13 9.76 0.96 -16.00
CA HIS A 13 10.25 -0.23 -16.70
C HIS A 13 11.78 -0.24 -16.81
N SER A 14 12.39 0.91 -17.10
CA SER A 14 13.86 1.05 -17.14
C SER A 14 14.49 0.76 -15.78
N ALA A 15 13.94 1.33 -14.69
CA ALA A 15 14.42 1.04 -13.35
C ALA A 15 14.26 -0.44 -12.98
N GLN A 16 13.13 -1.06 -13.34
CA GLN A 16 12.90 -2.50 -13.11
C GLN A 16 13.89 -3.37 -13.89
N TYR A 17 14.19 -3.03 -15.14
CA TYR A 17 15.21 -3.71 -15.93
C TYR A 17 16.59 -3.62 -15.28
N PHE A 18 17.03 -2.42 -14.89
CA PHE A 18 18.34 -2.23 -14.28
C PHE A 18 18.44 -2.75 -12.85
N ARG A 19 17.33 -3.00 -12.14
CA ARG A 19 17.34 -3.42 -10.73
C ARG A 19 18.31 -4.58 -10.46
N LYS A 20 18.32 -5.62 -11.31
CA LYS A 20 19.17 -6.81 -11.14
C LYS A 20 20.63 -6.56 -11.56
N TRP A 21 20.86 -5.74 -12.58
CA TRP A 21 22.17 -5.62 -13.24
C TRP A 21 22.98 -4.41 -12.78
N ASN A 22 22.30 -3.32 -12.40
CA ASN A 22 22.89 -2.09 -11.91
C ASN A 22 21.91 -1.39 -10.94
N PRO A 23 21.88 -1.80 -9.66
CA PRO A 23 20.98 -1.22 -8.66
C PRO A 23 21.14 0.29 -8.51
N LYS A 24 22.37 0.81 -8.64
CA LYS A 24 22.63 2.25 -8.54
C LYS A 24 22.00 3.03 -9.70
N LYS A 25 22.08 2.50 -10.93
CA LYS A 25 21.40 3.09 -12.08
C LYS A 25 19.88 3.03 -11.91
N ALA A 26 19.34 1.92 -11.42
CA ALA A 26 17.91 1.80 -11.14
C ALA A 26 17.45 2.85 -10.12
N GLN A 27 18.19 3.03 -9.02
CA GLN A 27 17.95 4.09 -8.04
C GLN A 27 17.96 5.48 -8.68
N ASN A 28 18.99 5.80 -9.46
CA ASN A 28 19.10 7.10 -10.12
C ASN A 28 17.90 7.37 -11.05
N ILE A 29 17.44 6.37 -11.82
CA ILE A 29 16.25 6.49 -12.68
C ILE A 29 15.00 6.78 -11.83
N LEU A 30 14.81 6.11 -10.70
CA LEU A 30 13.68 6.39 -9.81
C LEU A 30 13.75 7.80 -9.22
N MET A 31 14.94 8.30 -8.89
CA MET A 31 15.12 9.68 -8.40
C MET A 31 14.93 10.73 -9.49
N THR A 32 15.05 10.37 -10.77
CA THR A 32 14.62 11.26 -11.86
C THR A 32 13.11 11.51 -11.82
N ILE A 33 12.29 10.53 -11.40
CA ILE A 33 10.84 10.69 -11.33
C ILE A 33 10.46 11.80 -10.34
N SER A 34 11.04 11.82 -9.14
CA SER A 34 10.75 12.88 -8.15
C SER A 34 11.26 14.25 -8.59
N ALA A 35 12.35 14.32 -9.37
CA ALA A 35 12.85 15.57 -9.92
C ALA A 35 11.99 16.14 -11.05
N LEU A 36 11.44 15.28 -11.92
CA LEU A 36 10.56 15.68 -13.02
C LEU A 36 9.15 16.02 -12.55
N TYR A 37 8.67 15.33 -11.51
CA TYR A 37 7.30 15.42 -11.02
C TYR A 37 7.21 15.76 -9.53
N PRO A 38 7.89 16.84 -9.06
CA PRO A 38 8.09 17.09 -7.62
C PRO A 38 6.82 17.44 -6.86
N LYS A 39 5.70 17.72 -7.54
CA LYS A 39 4.41 18.08 -6.93
C LYS A 39 3.24 17.22 -7.39
N ASN A 40 3.48 16.21 -8.24
CA ASN A 40 2.41 15.35 -8.73
C ASN A 40 2.24 14.17 -7.77
N ILE A 41 1.20 14.22 -6.94
CA ILE A 41 0.95 13.23 -5.88
C ILE A 41 0.77 11.81 -6.45
N GLU A 42 0.00 11.63 -7.53
CA GLU A 42 -0.22 10.31 -8.15
C GLU A 42 1.09 9.66 -8.63
N VAL A 43 1.95 10.47 -9.27
CA VAL A 43 3.28 10.03 -9.73
C VAL A 43 4.18 9.71 -8.53
N LEU A 44 4.16 10.54 -7.49
CA LEU A 44 4.96 10.34 -6.29
C LEU A 44 4.48 9.11 -5.48
N LYS A 45 3.17 8.83 -5.41
CA LYS A 45 2.63 7.58 -4.85
C LYS A 45 3.13 6.37 -5.63
N THR A 46 3.11 6.44 -6.97
CA THR A 46 3.67 5.39 -7.83
C THR A 46 5.16 5.16 -7.55
N LEU A 47 5.94 6.24 -7.41
CA LEU A 47 7.34 6.16 -7.00
C LEU A 47 7.48 5.47 -5.65
N GLY A 48 6.65 5.82 -4.66
CA GLY A 48 6.63 5.20 -3.33
C GLY A 48 6.39 3.69 -3.39
N TYR A 49 5.48 3.24 -4.26
CA TYR A 49 5.25 1.82 -4.49
C TYR A 49 6.50 1.10 -5.02
N GLN A 50 7.22 1.73 -5.96
CA GLN A 50 8.41 1.15 -6.55
C GLN A 50 9.60 1.14 -5.57
N LEU A 51 9.75 2.19 -4.75
CA LEU A 51 10.74 2.23 -3.68
C LEU A 51 10.49 1.14 -2.63
N ASP A 52 9.22 0.89 -2.25
CA ASP A 52 8.81 -0.20 -1.37
C ASP A 52 9.22 -1.56 -1.95
N ARG A 53 8.85 -1.79 -3.21
CA ARG A 53 9.20 -3.01 -3.94
C ARG A 53 10.72 -3.22 -4.06
N PHE A 54 11.52 -2.15 -4.07
CA PHE A 54 12.98 -2.20 -4.22
C PHE A 54 13.72 -2.25 -2.87
N GLY A 55 13.03 -2.05 -1.75
CA GLY A 55 13.65 -1.96 -0.43
C GLY A 55 14.48 -0.70 -0.22
N MET A 56 14.14 0.39 -0.92
CA MET A 56 14.83 1.69 -0.83
C MET A 56 14.27 2.51 0.34
N THR A 57 14.58 2.08 1.56
CA THR A 57 13.90 2.53 2.78
C THR A 57 14.19 4.00 3.12
N GLN A 58 15.43 4.45 2.92
CA GLN A 58 15.82 5.83 3.17
C GLN A 58 15.07 6.80 2.23
N GLU A 59 14.98 6.48 0.95
CA GLU A 59 14.25 7.26 -0.04
C GLU A 59 12.75 7.29 0.25
N ARG A 60 12.19 6.19 0.77
CA ARG A 60 10.78 6.16 1.21
C ARG A 60 10.50 7.11 2.34
N VAL A 61 11.39 7.20 3.34
CA VAL A 61 11.24 8.17 4.44
C VAL A 61 11.23 9.60 3.88
N ALA A 62 12.17 9.92 2.99
CA ALA A 62 12.24 11.25 2.37
C ALA A 62 10.99 11.56 1.53
N LEU A 63 10.52 10.59 0.74
CA LEU A 63 9.34 10.74 -0.10
C LEU A 63 8.06 10.89 0.72
N ALA A 64 7.85 10.08 1.76
CA ALA A 64 6.68 10.17 2.64
C ALA A 64 6.64 11.53 3.36
N THR A 65 7.79 12.01 3.85
CA THR A 65 7.92 13.34 4.43
C THR A 65 7.56 14.44 3.43
N HIS A 66 8.02 14.30 2.18
CA HIS A 66 7.71 15.25 1.10
C HIS A 66 6.22 15.25 0.75
N LEU A 67 5.58 14.08 0.65
CA LEU A 67 4.14 13.94 0.40
C LEU A 67 3.30 14.62 1.48
N ILE A 68 3.64 14.45 2.77
CA ILE A 68 2.99 15.17 3.88
C ILE A 68 3.14 16.69 3.71
N SER A 69 4.30 17.17 3.27
CA SER A 69 4.51 18.62 3.05
C SER A 69 3.67 19.19 1.91
N LEU A 70 3.35 18.37 0.89
CA LEU A 70 2.53 18.77 -0.24
C LEU A 70 1.03 18.74 0.10
N ALA A 71 0.59 17.72 0.82
CA ALA A 71 -0.80 17.52 1.18
C ALA A 71 -0.91 17.00 2.62
N PRO A 72 -0.84 17.90 3.62
CA PRO A 72 -0.86 17.52 5.04
C PRO A 72 -2.23 16.99 5.50
N ASN A 73 -3.25 17.04 4.65
CA ASN A 73 -4.58 16.51 4.97
C ASN A 73 -4.78 15.06 4.55
N GLU A 74 -3.78 14.44 3.89
CA GLU A 74 -3.85 13.06 3.41
C GLU A 74 -3.43 12.10 4.53
N ILE A 75 -4.41 11.45 5.17
CA ILE A 75 -4.16 10.56 6.31
C ILE A 75 -3.23 9.39 5.95
N GLN A 76 -3.29 8.90 4.70
CA GLN A 76 -2.45 7.78 4.26
C GLN A 76 -0.96 8.14 4.28
N PHE A 77 -0.56 9.39 4.05
CA PHE A 77 0.86 9.75 4.00
C PHE A 77 1.54 9.66 5.37
N TYR A 78 0.80 9.88 6.45
CA TYR A 78 1.32 9.67 7.81
C TYR A 78 1.50 8.19 8.12
N ARG A 79 0.58 7.33 7.67
CA ARG A 79 0.73 5.87 7.75
C ARG A 79 1.95 5.42 6.94
N ASP A 80 2.12 5.94 5.73
CA ASP A 80 3.25 5.59 4.85
C ASP A 80 4.59 6.01 5.45
N LEU A 81 4.63 7.14 6.17
CA LEU A 81 5.80 7.56 6.94
C LEU A 81 6.12 6.59 8.08
N ALA A 82 5.11 6.12 8.83
CA ALA A 82 5.30 5.14 9.90
C ALA A 82 5.92 3.84 9.36
N LEU A 83 5.39 3.31 8.25
CA LEU A 83 5.95 2.15 7.58
C LEU A 83 7.36 2.40 7.03
N ALA A 84 7.60 3.57 6.44
CA ALA A 84 8.92 3.91 5.93
C ALA A 84 9.96 3.95 7.05
N TYR A 85 9.62 4.53 8.20
CA TYR A 85 10.49 4.50 9.38
C TYR A 85 10.74 3.08 9.88
N GLN A 86 9.70 2.25 9.96
CA GLN A 86 9.84 0.87 10.40
C GLN A 86 10.76 0.08 9.47
N ASP A 87 10.53 0.18 8.15
CA ASP A 87 11.35 -0.51 7.15
C ASP A 87 12.80 0.00 7.17
N ASN A 88 13.01 1.29 7.49
CA ASN A 88 14.33 1.91 7.64
C ASN A 88 15.01 1.62 9.01
N GLY A 89 14.42 0.79 9.87
CA GLY A 89 14.97 0.44 11.18
C GLY A 89 14.77 1.49 12.27
N GLN A 90 14.04 2.57 11.98
CA GLN A 90 13.70 3.66 12.90
C GLN A 90 12.43 3.31 13.69
N TYR A 91 12.51 2.22 14.46
CA TYR A 91 11.35 1.61 15.11
C TYR A 91 10.66 2.52 16.12
N GLN A 92 11.42 3.34 16.86
CA GLN A 92 10.84 4.24 17.85
C GLN A 92 10.06 5.38 17.19
N GLU A 93 10.56 5.90 16.08
CA GLU A 93 9.87 6.91 15.26
C GLU A 93 8.60 6.33 14.65
N ALA A 94 8.67 5.15 14.03
CA ALA A 94 7.50 4.43 13.51
C ALA A 94 6.42 4.25 14.59
N PHE A 95 6.83 3.73 15.75
CA PHE A 95 5.95 3.54 16.91
C PHE A 95 5.29 4.85 17.38
N SER A 96 6.06 5.94 17.38
CA SER A 96 5.57 7.24 17.83
C SER A 96 4.56 7.82 16.84
N ILE A 97 4.73 7.58 15.53
CA ILE A 97 3.73 7.94 14.53
C ILE A 97 2.47 7.09 14.72
N TYR A 98 2.56 5.75 14.78
CA TYR A 98 1.37 4.90 14.98
C TYR A 98 0.55 5.32 16.21
N LYS A 99 1.20 5.62 17.35
CA LYS A 99 0.52 6.15 18.53
C LYS A 99 -0.22 7.47 18.26
N GLN A 100 0.38 8.38 17.51
CA GLN A 100 -0.27 9.64 17.16
C GLN A 100 -1.50 9.42 16.28
N LEU A 101 -1.41 8.52 15.28
CA LEU A 101 -2.52 8.25 14.37
C LEU A 101 -3.68 7.58 15.12
N LEU A 102 -3.40 6.53 15.92
CA LEU A 102 -4.43 5.79 16.67
C LEU A 102 -5.09 6.62 17.79
N ASN A 103 -4.41 7.64 18.31
CA ASN A 103 -4.97 8.56 19.29
C ASN A 103 -5.49 9.88 18.68
N ASN A 104 -5.60 9.97 17.35
CA ASN A 104 -6.03 11.17 16.61
C ASN A 104 -5.32 12.47 17.08
N GLN A 105 -4.00 12.39 17.30
CA GLN A 105 -3.20 13.50 17.84
C GLN A 105 -2.80 14.53 16.77
N ILE A 106 -3.00 14.23 15.48
CA ILE A 106 -2.76 15.18 14.39
C ILE A 106 -4.03 16.01 14.18
N LYS A 107 -3.95 17.29 14.58
CA LYS A 107 -5.08 18.20 14.61
C LYS A 107 -5.77 18.30 13.24
N GLY A 108 -7.09 18.10 13.23
CA GLY A 108 -7.94 18.27 12.05
C GLY A 108 -8.01 17.06 11.14
N LEU A 109 -7.33 15.96 11.47
CA LEU A 109 -7.36 14.72 10.72
C LEU A 109 -8.11 13.63 11.50
N ASP A 110 -8.80 12.78 10.76
CA ASP A 110 -9.53 11.63 11.29
C ASP A 110 -8.97 10.34 10.69
N PHE A 111 -8.33 9.52 11.52
CA PHE A 111 -7.70 8.27 11.10
C PHE A 111 -8.61 7.04 11.24
N GLU A 112 -9.87 7.22 11.64
CA GLU A 112 -10.81 6.09 11.82
C GLU A 112 -10.89 5.14 10.61
N PRO A 113 -10.92 5.61 9.34
CA PRO A 113 -10.96 4.70 8.18
C PRO A 113 -9.75 3.76 8.08
N LEU A 114 -8.62 4.15 8.67
CA LEU A 114 -7.38 3.38 8.66
C LEU A 114 -7.10 2.67 9.99
N LYS A 115 -7.99 2.78 10.99
CA LYS A 115 -7.73 2.31 12.35
C LYS A 115 -7.32 0.84 12.40
N GLU A 116 -8.09 -0.04 11.77
CA GLU A 116 -7.76 -1.48 11.76
C GLU A 116 -6.39 -1.73 11.11
N THR A 117 -6.12 -1.08 9.97
CA THR A 117 -4.83 -1.17 9.26
C THR A 117 -3.68 -0.71 10.16
N LEU A 118 -3.85 0.40 10.88
CA LEU A 118 -2.86 0.98 11.78
C LEU A 118 -2.61 0.10 13.01
N GLU A 119 -3.65 -0.48 13.58
CA GLU A 119 -3.54 -1.44 14.69
C GLU A 119 -2.74 -2.68 14.26
N ASN A 120 -3.06 -3.24 13.09
CA ASN A 120 -2.35 -4.41 12.54
C ASN A 120 -0.86 -4.11 12.33
N GLU A 121 -0.55 -2.93 11.79
CA GLU A 121 0.82 -2.50 11.51
C GLU A 121 1.63 -2.20 12.77
N LEU A 122 1.00 -1.59 13.80
CA LEU A 122 1.61 -1.41 15.12
C LEU A 122 1.87 -2.76 15.80
N LEU A 123 0.92 -3.69 15.75
CA LEU A 123 1.07 -5.02 16.33
C LEU A 123 2.18 -5.80 15.65
N HIS A 124 2.30 -5.69 14.33
CA HIS A 124 3.45 -6.22 13.59
C HIS A 124 4.78 -5.60 14.06
N LEU A 125 4.85 -4.27 14.21
CA LEU A 125 6.04 -3.61 14.75
C LEU A 125 6.44 -4.19 16.12
N LEU A 126 5.47 -4.38 17.01
CA LEU A 126 5.71 -4.94 18.33
C LEU A 126 6.13 -6.41 18.26
N ALA A 127 5.52 -7.23 17.41
CA ALA A 127 5.86 -8.64 17.27
C ALA A 127 7.36 -8.87 16.99
N PHE A 128 7.98 -8.02 16.16
CA PHE A 128 9.40 -8.14 15.80
C PHE A 128 10.34 -7.22 16.60
N HIS A 129 9.85 -6.09 17.08
CA HIS A 129 10.71 -5.00 17.58
C HIS A 129 10.25 -4.40 18.92
N LYS A 130 9.43 -5.11 19.71
CA LYS A 130 8.98 -4.67 21.05
C LYS A 130 10.10 -4.14 21.95
N SER A 131 11.27 -4.77 21.94
CA SER A 131 12.42 -4.35 22.76
C SER A 131 13.10 -3.06 22.29
N LYS A 132 12.74 -2.54 21.12
CA LYS A 132 13.30 -1.32 20.52
C LYS A 132 12.39 -0.10 20.67
N VAL A 133 11.24 -0.25 21.32
CA VAL A 133 10.23 0.82 21.44
C VAL A 133 9.72 0.98 22.87
N ARG A 134 9.25 2.18 23.20
CA ARG A 134 8.62 2.51 24.50
C ARG A 134 7.13 2.12 24.52
N TYR A 135 6.86 0.81 24.56
CA TYR A 135 5.50 0.26 24.48
C TYR A 135 4.71 0.27 25.80
N GLN A 136 5.34 0.63 26.93
CA GLN A 136 4.75 0.50 28.27
C GLN A 136 3.48 1.34 28.45
N ASP A 137 3.33 2.42 27.68
CA ASP A 137 2.17 3.32 27.76
C ASP A 137 1.01 2.89 26.84
N LEU A 138 1.09 1.73 26.17
CA LEU A 138 -0.02 1.25 25.34
C LEU A 138 -1.12 0.63 26.19
N PRO A 139 -2.41 0.83 25.81
CA PRO A 139 -3.51 0.05 26.34
C PRO A 139 -3.24 -1.45 26.23
N ASN A 140 -3.65 -2.22 27.24
CA ASN A 140 -3.41 -3.66 27.29
C ASN A 140 -4.07 -4.41 26.13
N GLU A 141 -5.16 -3.87 25.58
CA GLU A 141 -5.86 -4.41 24.41
C GLU A 141 -4.97 -4.45 23.17
N LEU A 142 -4.08 -3.45 23.00
CA LEU A 142 -3.09 -3.39 21.92
C LEU A 142 -1.82 -4.22 22.22
N LEU A 143 -1.75 -4.84 23.40
CA LEU A 143 -0.67 -5.74 23.80
C LEU A 143 -1.12 -7.20 23.86
N ASP A 144 -2.37 -7.48 23.48
CA ASP A 144 -2.94 -8.81 23.51
C ASP A 144 -2.28 -9.74 22.48
N VAL A 145 -1.83 -10.89 22.96
CA VAL A 145 -1.12 -11.95 22.23
C VAL A 145 -2.05 -12.65 21.22
N ARG A 146 -3.35 -12.35 21.23
CA ARG A 146 -4.35 -12.87 20.28
C ARG A 146 -4.29 -12.23 18.89
N PHE A 147 -3.40 -11.27 18.63
CA PHE A 147 -3.15 -10.79 17.28
C PHE A 147 -2.56 -11.91 16.42
N LYS A 148 -3.44 -12.65 15.74
CA LYS A 148 -3.07 -13.66 14.76
C LYS A 148 -3.86 -13.38 13.48
N LYS A 149 -3.23 -12.67 12.56
CA LYS A 149 -3.62 -12.69 11.15
C LYS A 149 -2.67 -13.65 10.44
N ASP A 150 -3.19 -14.75 9.91
CA ASP A 150 -2.32 -15.66 9.16
C ASP A 150 -1.98 -15.05 7.80
N ARG A 151 -2.89 -14.23 7.25
CA ARG A 151 -2.69 -13.56 5.96
C ARG A 151 -3.30 -12.17 5.93
N ARG A 152 -2.50 -11.25 5.38
CA ARG A 152 -2.90 -9.86 5.20
C ARG A 152 -2.66 -9.46 3.75
N LEU A 153 -3.70 -8.96 3.10
CA LEU A 153 -3.60 -8.38 1.77
C LEU A 153 -3.91 -6.90 1.84
N VAL A 154 -3.06 -6.08 1.24
CA VAL A 154 -3.28 -4.63 1.16
C VAL A 154 -3.20 -4.21 -0.29
N PHE A 155 -4.26 -3.58 -0.77
CA PHE A 155 -4.33 -2.94 -2.09
C PHE A 155 -4.26 -1.44 -1.88
N GLU A 156 -3.43 -0.76 -2.67
CA GLU A 156 -3.23 0.69 -2.64
C GLU A 156 -3.24 1.23 -4.08
N TRP A 157 -4.04 2.25 -4.36
CA TRP A 157 -4.15 2.85 -5.71
C TRP A 157 -3.78 4.33 -5.69
N VAL A 158 -3.49 4.91 -6.85
CA VAL A 158 -2.92 6.27 -6.88
C VAL A 158 -3.97 7.38 -6.85
N ASP A 159 -5.16 7.13 -7.39
CA ASP A 159 -6.25 8.12 -7.54
C ASP A 159 -7.61 7.53 -7.11
N PRO A 160 -8.35 8.15 -6.17
CA PRO A 160 -9.69 7.69 -5.78
C PRO A 160 -10.71 7.57 -6.93
N ALA A 161 -10.46 8.16 -8.11
CA ALA A 161 -11.33 7.98 -9.28
C ALA A 161 -11.12 6.64 -9.99
N MET A 162 -10.07 5.87 -9.68
CA MET A 162 -9.75 4.63 -10.38
C MET A 162 -10.88 3.60 -10.24
N ALA A 163 -11.34 3.06 -11.37
CA ALA A 163 -12.41 2.08 -11.43
C ALA A 163 -11.88 0.66 -11.69
N PHE A 164 -12.12 -0.28 -10.77
CA PHE A 164 -11.64 -1.66 -10.89
C PHE A 164 -12.46 -2.67 -10.05
N GLU A 165 -12.33 -3.95 -10.37
CA GLU A 165 -12.84 -5.08 -9.59
C GLU A 165 -11.66 -5.93 -9.10
N ILE A 166 -11.66 -6.27 -7.81
CA ILE A 166 -10.81 -7.32 -7.23
C ILE A 166 -11.68 -8.57 -7.05
N GLN A 167 -11.19 -9.73 -7.48
CA GLN A 167 -11.88 -11.00 -7.34
C GLN A 167 -11.00 -12.04 -6.66
N PHE A 168 -11.54 -12.69 -5.63
CA PHE A 168 -10.92 -13.81 -4.93
C PHE A 168 -11.65 -15.09 -5.32
N VAL A 169 -10.97 -16.01 -5.99
CA VAL A 169 -11.54 -17.29 -6.44
C VAL A 169 -10.99 -18.43 -5.58
N ASN A 170 -11.86 -19.22 -4.98
CA ASN A 170 -11.49 -20.34 -4.12
C ASN A 170 -11.26 -21.65 -4.90
N PRO A 171 -10.76 -22.72 -4.24
CA PRO A 171 -10.49 -24.01 -4.90
C PRO A 171 -11.71 -24.66 -5.58
N ASN A 172 -12.92 -24.32 -5.12
CA ASN A 172 -14.18 -24.84 -5.66
C ASN A 172 -14.78 -23.93 -6.75
N ALA A 173 -13.98 -23.01 -7.31
CA ALA A 173 -14.38 -22.01 -8.30
C ALA A 173 -15.50 -21.05 -7.85
N LYS A 174 -15.82 -21.00 -6.55
CA LYS A 174 -16.65 -19.92 -5.98
C LYS A 174 -15.77 -18.68 -5.82
N TYR A 175 -16.38 -17.51 -5.89
CA TYR A 175 -15.63 -16.26 -5.77
C TYR A 175 -16.34 -15.21 -4.93
N PHE A 176 -15.53 -14.35 -4.33
CA PHE A 176 -15.93 -13.08 -3.75
C PHE A 176 -15.38 -11.95 -4.63
N LYS A 177 -16.18 -10.89 -4.82
CA LYS A 177 -15.79 -9.70 -5.58
C LYS A 177 -15.88 -8.48 -4.68
N TRP A 178 -14.90 -7.59 -4.84
CA TRP A 178 -14.94 -6.26 -4.29
C TRP A 178 -14.70 -5.26 -5.42
N THR A 179 -15.70 -4.43 -5.66
CA THR A 179 -15.71 -3.46 -6.76
C THR A 179 -15.44 -2.07 -6.20
N HIS A 180 -14.55 -1.34 -6.86
CA HIS A 180 -14.29 0.08 -6.64
C HIS A 180 -14.78 0.87 -7.85
N THR A 181 -16.02 1.36 -7.80
CA THR A 181 -16.61 2.21 -8.85
C THR A 181 -17.44 3.32 -8.25
N LYS A 182 -17.60 4.44 -8.96
CA LYS A 182 -18.48 5.55 -8.53
C LYS A 182 -19.93 5.12 -8.32
N TRP A 183 -20.39 4.08 -9.04
CA TRP A 183 -21.77 3.60 -8.96
C TRP A 183 -22.03 2.77 -7.70
N GLU A 184 -21.09 1.88 -7.32
CA GLU A 184 -21.26 0.98 -6.18
C GLU A 184 -20.67 1.55 -4.87
N GLN A 185 -19.67 2.44 -4.96
CA GLN A 185 -18.86 2.90 -3.82
C GLN A 185 -18.83 4.44 -3.68
N LEU A 186 -19.90 5.15 -4.06
CA LEU A 186 -19.91 6.62 -4.04
C LEU A 186 -19.50 7.21 -2.67
N ALA A 187 -20.09 6.72 -1.58
CA ALA A 187 -19.83 7.22 -0.23
C ALA A 187 -18.35 6.99 0.18
N ARG A 188 -17.80 5.82 -0.14
CA ARG A 188 -16.39 5.50 0.09
C ARG A 188 -15.48 6.42 -0.71
N ILE A 189 -15.70 6.58 -2.01
CA ILE A 189 -14.87 7.44 -2.87
C ILE A 189 -14.90 8.90 -2.38
N GLN A 190 -16.07 9.39 -1.94
CA GLN A 190 -16.17 10.71 -1.31
C GLN A 190 -15.35 10.80 -0.03
N GLU A 191 -15.38 9.76 0.81
CA GLU A 191 -14.55 9.69 2.00
C GLU A 191 -13.05 9.68 1.66
N GLU A 192 -12.64 8.88 0.67
CA GLU A 192 -11.25 8.81 0.16
C GLU A 192 -10.74 10.16 -0.30
N TYR A 193 -11.53 10.92 -1.07
CA TYR A 193 -11.19 12.28 -1.46
C TYR A 193 -11.12 13.24 -0.27
N SER A 194 -12.02 13.12 0.70
CA SER A 194 -12.09 14.07 1.81
C SER A 194 -10.99 13.84 2.85
N LYS A 195 -10.62 12.58 3.11
CA LYS A 195 -9.66 12.18 4.14
C LYS A 195 -8.28 11.86 3.56
N GLY A 196 -8.18 11.64 2.26
CA GLY A 196 -6.91 11.41 1.56
C GLY A 196 -6.30 10.04 1.87
N TYR A 197 -7.04 9.00 1.48
CA TYR A 197 -6.57 7.62 1.50
C TYR A 197 -7.14 6.86 0.30
N THR A 198 -6.42 5.85 -0.16
CA THR A 198 -6.76 5.00 -1.32
C THR A 198 -6.18 3.62 -1.09
N LEU A 199 -6.66 2.97 -0.04
CA LEU A 199 -6.23 1.63 0.33
C LEU A 199 -7.39 0.77 0.80
N GLN A 200 -7.24 -0.54 0.63
CA GLN A 200 -8.12 -1.56 1.19
C GLN A 200 -7.29 -2.72 1.71
N GLU A 201 -7.49 -3.05 2.98
CA GLU A 201 -7.00 -4.29 3.57
C GLU A 201 -8.06 -5.39 3.49
N PHE A 202 -7.65 -6.61 3.14
CA PHE A 202 -8.48 -7.81 3.21
C PHE A 202 -7.81 -8.83 4.14
N ALA A 203 -8.58 -9.32 5.10
CA ALA A 203 -8.23 -10.48 5.91
C ALA A 203 -8.80 -11.76 5.27
N LEU A 204 -8.03 -12.84 5.27
CA LEU A 204 -8.46 -14.16 4.80
C LEU A 204 -8.54 -15.19 5.93
N ASP A 205 -8.60 -14.75 7.18
CA ASP A 205 -8.48 -15.63 8.34
C ASP A 205 -9.66 -16.62 8.46
N GLU A 206 -10.84 -16.26 7.95
CA GLU A 206 -12.04 -17.12 7.92
C GLU A 206 -12.25 -17.87 6.58
N ALA A 207 -11.33 -17.72 5.62
CA ALA A 207 -11.49 -18.29 4.29
C ALA A 207 -11.15 -19.79 4.27
N PRO A 208 -11.94 -20.64 3.57
CA PRO A 208 -11.66 -22.08 3.44
C PRO A 208 -10.25 -22.41 2.93
N PRO A 209 -9.63 -23.50 3.43
CA PRO A 209 -8.29 -23.91 3.01
C PRO A 209 -8.21 -24.22 1.51
N GLY A 210 -7.02 -24.06 0.96
CA GLY A 210 -6.65 -24.38 -0.43
C GLY A 210 -6.09 -23.19 -1.21
N GLU A 211 -5.87 -23.39 -2.51
CA GLU A 211 -5.35 -22.37 -3.41
C GLU A 211 -6.44 -21.35 -3.80
N TRP A 212 -6.18 -20.08 -3.53
CA TRP A 212 -7.01 -18.95 -3.94
C TRP A 212 -6.33 -18.15 -5.03
N LEU A 213 -7.08 -17.81 -6.08
CA LEU A 213 -6.64 -16.89 -7.12
C LEU A 213 -7.09 -15.47 -6.79
N ILE A 214 -6.19 -14.52 -6.99
CA ILE A 214 -6.49 -13.09 -6.90
C ILE A 214 -6.49 -12.55 -8.32
N ASN A 215 -7.63 -12.06 -8.77
CA ASN A 215 -7.77 -11.42 -10.07
C ASN A 215 -8.06 -9.93 -9.90
N ILE A 216 -7.66 -9.15 -10.89
CA ILE A 216 -8.07 -7.76 -11.04
C ILE A 216 -8.63 -7.52 -12.44
N GLU A 217 -9.59 -6.63 -12.55
CA GLU A 217 -10.14 -6.17 -13.81
C GLU A 217 -10.26 -4.65 -13.77
N SER A 218 -9.71 -3.98 -14.77
CA SER A 218 -9.90 -2.54 -14.97
C SER A 218 -11.33 -2.31 -15.47
N LEU A 219 -12.08 -1.43 -14.81
CA LEU A 219 -13.44 -1.04 -15.21
C LEU A 219 -13.47 0.35 -15.85
N GLU A 220 -12.30 0.84 -16.25
CA GLU A 220 -12.13 2.12 -16.91
C GLU A 220 -12.71 2.08 -18.33
N ILE A 221 -13.61 3.02 -18.62
CA ILE A 221 -14.27 3.10 -19.94
C ILE A 221 -13.32 3.68 -20.99
N GLU A 222 -12.47 4.64 -20.58
CA GLU A 222 -11.54 5.33 -21.47
C GLU A 222 -10.09 5.11 -21.05
N LYS A 223 -9.23 4.82 -22.02
CA LYS A 223 -7.79 4.84 -21.82
C LYS A 223 -7.35 6.29 -21.62
N THR A 224 -6.80 6.57 -20.45
CA THR A 224 -6.22 7.87 -20.14
C THR A 224 -4.71 7.79 -20.18
N THR A 225 -4.07 8.94 -20.35
CA THR A 225 -2.61 9.05 -20.25
C THR A 225 -2.16 9.35 -18.83
N THR A 226 -3.10 9.32 -17.88
CA THR A 226 -2.80 9.47 -16.45
C THR A 226 -2.37 8.12 -15.88
N PRO A 227 -1.30 8.09 -15.06
CA PRO A 227 -0.87 6.87 -14.38
C PRO A 227 -2.00 6.22 -13.57
N LYS A 228 -2.41 4.99 -13.91
CA LYS A 228 -3.41 4.22 -13.15
C LYS A 228 -2.76 3.03 -12.47
N TYR A 229 -1.81 3.31 -11.58
CA TYR A 229 -1.07 2.29 -10.87
C TYR A 229 -1.78 1.81 -9.61
N LEU A 230 -1.77 0.50 -9.43
CA LEU A 230 -2.18 -0.16 -8.19
C LEU A 230 -1.01 -0.98 -7.65
N LYS A 231 -0.72 -0.84 -6.36
CA LYS A 231 0.16 -1.74 -5.62
C LYS A 231 -0.70 -2.73 -4.84
N TYR A 232 -0.32 -4.00 -4.87
CA TYR A 232 -0.86 -4.96 -3.91
C TYR A 232 0.28 -5.66 -3.18
N THR A 233 0.08 -5.85 -1.87
CA THR A 233 1.03 -6.49 -0.98
C THR A 233 0.36 -7.69 -0.31
N ILE A 234 1.00 -8.85 -0.41
CA ILE A 234 0.59 -10.07 0.31
C ILE A 234 1.60 -10.31 1.42
N TYR A 235 1.10 -10.49 2.63
CA TYR A 235 1.83 -11.05 3.74
C TYR A 235 1.28 -12.43 4.07
N GLU A 236 2.17 -13.43 4.16
CA GLU A 236 1.83 -14.77 4.64
C GLU A 236 2.55 -15.04 5.95
N GLN A 237 1.90 -15.73 6.89
CA GLN A 237 2.39 -15.93 8.26
C GLN A 237 2.70 -14.58 8.93
N TYR A 238 1.77 -13.63 8.81
CA TYR A 238 1.94 -12.24 9.22
C TYR A 238 2.26 -12.12 10.71
N ALA A 239 3.19 -11.23 11.06
CA ALA A 239 3.69 -11.02 12.41
C ALA A 239 4.36 -12.26 13.06
N THR A 240 4.89 -13.19 12.25
CA THR A 240 5.67 -14.35 12.73
C THR A 240 7.09 -14.39 12.14
N PRO A 241 8.05 -15.11 12.76
CA PRO A 241 9.40 -15.27 12.20
C PRO A 241 9.47 -15.85 10.77
N ASN A 242 8.43 -16.54 10.32
CA ASN A 242 8.34 -17.14 8.99
C ASN A 242 7.61 -16.26 7.98
N GLN A 243 7.35 -14.99 8.32
CA GLN A 243 6.61 -14.07 7.46
C GLN A 243 7.27 -13.94 6.08
N THR A 244 6.44 -13.98 5.03
CA THR A 244 6.83 -13.57 3.68
C THR A 244 6.09 -12.28 3.29
N LYS A 245 6.72 -11.43 2.47
CA LYS A 245 6.12 -10.21 1.89
C LYS A 245 6.32 -10.23 0.39
N THR A 246 5.22 -10.21 -0.37
CA THR A 246 5.25 -10.07 -1.84
C THR A 246 4.59 -8.75 -2.23
N VAL A 247 5.33 -7.88 -2.93
CA VAL A 247 4.81 -6.62 -3.47
C VAL A 247 4.77 -6.71 -4.99
N LYS A 248 3.62 -6.37 -5.58
CA LYS A 248 3.50 -6.14 -7.03
C LYS A 248 2.83 -4.82 -7.33
N ILE A 249 3.14 -4.30 -8.49
CA ILE A 249 2.64 -3.02 -9.00
C ILE A 249 2.08 -3.31 -10.40
N ILE A 250 0.87 -2.83 -10.66
CA ILE A 250 0.10 -3.09 -11.87
C ILE A 250 -0.22 -1.75 -12.50
N ASP A 251 0.05 -1.62 -13.79
CA ASP A 251 -0.48 -0.52 -14.60
C ASP A 251 -1.84 -0.94 -15.17
N LEU A 252 -2.94 -0.37 -14.65
CA LEU A 252 -4.29 -0.71 -15.12
C LEU A 252 -4.57 -0.18 -16.54
N ASN A 253 -3.78 0.76 -17.06
CA ASN A 253 -3.93 1.21 -18.45
C ASN A 253 -3.51 0.12 -19.46
N GLU A 254 -2.63 -0.79 -19.04
CA GLU A 254 -2.17 -1.93 -19.84
C GLU A 254 -3.10 -3.15 -19.73
N GLN A 255 -4.09 -3.12 -18.82
CA GLN A 255 -5.02 -4.24 -18.62
C GLN A 255 -6.34 -3.98 -19.34
N SER A 256 -6.58 -4.67 -20.46
CA SER A 256 -7.87 -4.64 -21.18
C SER A 256 -8.80 -5.81 -20.82
N GLN A 257 -8.31 -6.77 -20.03
CA GLN A 257 -9.03 -7.97 -19.61
C GLN A 257 -8.73 -8.26 -18.14
N LYS A 258 -9.54 -9.14 -17.55
CA LYS A 258 -9.28 -9.69 -16.23
C LYS A 258 -7.95 -10.43 -16.19
N VAL A 259 -7.10 -10.10 -15.22
CA VAL A 259 -5.77 -10.71 -15.05
C VAL A 259 -5.62 -11.30 -13.66
N THR A 260 -5.08 -12.51 -13.59
CA THR A 260 -4.68 -13.13 -12.33
C THR A 260 -3.38 -12.51 -11.82
N LEU A 261 -3.48 -11.78 -10.72
CA LEU A 261 -2.36 -11.15 -10.04
C LEU A 261 -1.47 -12.17 -9.37
N GLY A 262 -2.04 -13.20 -8.76
CA GLY A 262 -1.28 -14.22 -8.07
C GLY A 262 -2.15 -15.25 -7.40
N LYS A 263 -1.49 -16.07 -6.59
CA LYS A 263 -2.08 -17.16 -5.85
C LYS A 263 -1.69 -17.07 -4.39
N ILE A 264 -2.58 -17.51 -3.51
CA ILE A 264 -2.35 -17.64 -2.07
C ILE A 264 -2.88 -19.00 -1.65
N THR A 265 -2.09 -19.80 -0.94
CA THR A 265 -2.51 -21.15 -0.51
C THR A 265 -2.84 -21.17 0.97
N LEU A 266 -4.12 -21.10 1.34
CA LEU A 266 -4.59 -21.21 2.73
C LEU A 266 -4.43 -22.65 3.25
N ASN A 267 -3.94 -22.83 4.48
CA ASN A 267 -3.74 -24.14 5.10
C ASN A 267 -4.88 -24.49 6.04
#